data_AF-A0A3Q2SWI7-F1
#
_entry.id   AF-A0A3Q2SWI7-F1
#
_cell.length_a   1.000
_cell.length_b   1.000
_cell.length_c   1.000
_cell.angle_alpha   90.00
_cell.angle_beta   90.00
_cell.angle_gamma   90.00
#
_symmetry.space_group_name_H-M   'P 1'
#
loop_
_entity.id
_entity.type
_entity.pdbx_description
1 polymer ?
#
loop_
_entity_poly.entity_id
_entity_poly.type
_entity_poly.pdbx_seq_one_letter_code
_entity_poly.pdbx_strand_id
1 'polypeptide(L)'
;QLLNINHPAPLVFCIASGEGWSRRNAEAAQERDVHANSASPVIAAFKVFQQELDTRHDKHERLVKISRDVTIESKRAIFLLHRVTSVPDAERPPILNEAEGKLEGVRQKIGQIAEELRGEDIFQFHRAFTAGIQEYVEAVSFLHYIRHRGLISLEEINARLVFMKAENPDPKDSAEAAPSGAHVLTFQVTPADYLLGVADLTGELMRLCIGSVGNGDIDTPFQLSQFLRQIHDGFSYIGNTGPYEVSKKLHTLRQSLGKVEDACYALRVRGSEIPKHMLADVFCSRTAHLDTEEGVV
;
A
#
# COMPACT_ATOMS: atom_id res chain seq x y z
N GLN A 1 -48.99 -10.64 -44.99
CA GLN A 1 -48.77 -10.37 -43.56
C GLN A 1 -49.08 -8.88 -43.36
N LEU A 2 -50.27 -8.60 -42.83
CA LEU A 2 -50.51 -7.99 -41.51
C LEU A 2 -50.05 -6.52 -41.48
N LEU A 3 -50.94 -5.57 -41.76
CA LEU A 3 -51.99 -5.00 -40.89
C LEU A 3 -51.48 -3.93 -39.92
N ASN A 4 -51.83 -2.69 -40.30
CA ASN A 4 -52.41 -1.62 -39.50
C ASN A 4 -51.78 -1.25 -38.16
N ILE A 5 -51.02 -0.16 -38.26
CA ILE A 5 -51.01 0.99 -37.36
C ILE A 5 -52.45 1.47 -37.12
N ASN A 6 -52.87 1.60 -35.87
CA ASN A 6 -54.03 2.40 -35.49
C ASN A 6 -53.70 3.15 -34.19
N HIS A 7 -53.49 4.45 -34.33
CA HIS A 7 -53.71 5.43 -33.27
C HIS A 7 -55.12 5.99 -33.45
N PRO A 8 -55.84 6.27 -32.36
CA PRO A 8 -56.52 7.56 -32.34
C PRO A 8 -56.36 8.33 -31.01
N ALA A 9 -56.57 9.63 -31.22
CA ALA A 9 -56.62 10.83 -30.39
C ALA A 9 -57.31 10.75 -28.99
N PRO A 10 -57.12 11.79 -28.14
CA PRO A 10 -57.39 11.74 -26.71
C PRO A 10 -58.85 12.09 -26.36
N LEU A 11 -59.38 11.44 -25.33
CA LEU A 11 -60.66 11.75 -24.72
C LEU A 11 -60.47 12.79 -23.61
N VAL A 12 -60.99 13.98 -23.86
CA VAL A 12 -61.30 15.01 -22.86
C VAL A 12 -62.43 14.51 -21.97
N PHE A 13 -62.25 14.55 -20.65
CA PHE A 13 -63.35 14.43 -19.70
C PHE A 13 -63.26 15.49 -18.61
N CYS A 14 -64.43 16.07 -18.32
CA CYS A 14 -64.68 17.30 -17.59
C CYS A 14 -64.23 17.28 -16.13
N ILE A 15 -63.76 18.45 -15.68
CA ILE A 15 -63.65 18.82 -14.27
C ILE A 15 -65.05 19.13 -13.75
N ALA A 16 -65.53 18.35 -12.79
CA ALA A 16 -66.65 18.72 -11.92
C ALA A 16 -66.10 18.89 -10.50
N SER A 17 -66.18 20.13 -10.00
CA SER A 17 -65.86 20.51 -8.63
C SER A 17 -66.87 19.90 -7.66
N GLY A 18 -66.41 19.14 -6.67
CA GLY A 18 -67.23 18.59 -5.59
C GLY A 18 -66.39 18.15 -4.40
N GLU A 19 -66.53 18.87 -3.30
CA GLU A 19 -66.45 18.37 -1.91
C GLU A 19 -65.07 17.98 -1.34
N GLY A 20 -64.27 19.00 -1.00
CA GLY A 20 -63.97 19.45 0.38
C GLY A 20 -63.93 18.51 1.61
N TRP A 21 -63.92 17.17 1.51
CA TRP A 21 -63.88 16.28 2.69
C TRP A 21 -63.18 14.94 2.41
N SER A 22 -61.88 14.94 2.08
CA SER A 22 -61.09 13.69 2.08
C SER A 22 -59.57 13.85 2.25
N ARG A 23 -58.99 15.03 2.00
CA ARG A 23 -57.53 15.22 2.16
C ARG A 23 -57.03 15.19 3.60
N ARG A 24 -57.78 15.79 4.55
CA ARG A 24 -57.39 15.85 5.97
C ARG A 24 -57.33 14.48 6.66
N ASN A 25 -58.11 13.50 6.20
CA ASN A 25 -58.10 12.15 6.77
C ASN A 25 -57.01 11.26 6.16
N ALA A 26 -56.60 11.50 4.92
CA ALA A 26 -55.50 10.78 4.28
C ALA A 26 -54.14 11.20 4.83
N GLU A 27 -53.93 12.51 5.04
CA GLU A 27 -52.70 13.04 5.68
C GLU A 27 -52.60 12.60 7.14
N ALA A 28 -53.69 12.64 7.90
CA ALA A 28 -53.72 12.17 9.29
C ALA A 28 -53.60 10.64 9.43
N ALA A 29 -54.03 9.85 8.42
CA ALA A 29 -53.82 8.42 8.38
C ALA A 29 -52.37 8.07 8.01
N GLN A 30 -51.78 8.82 7.08
CA GLN A 30 -50.39 8.64 6.67
C GLN A 30 -49.40 9.10 7.75
N GLU A 31 -49.70 10.16 8.50
CA GLU A 31 -48.94 10.55 9.70
C GLU A 31 -49.08 9.54 10.85
N ARG A 32 -50.26 8.93 11.03
CA ARG A 32 -50.45 7.86 12.03
C ARG A 32 -49.73 6.58 11.66
N ASP A 33 -49.67 6.23 10.37
CA ASP A 33 -48.97 5.02 9.90
C ASP A 33 -47.45 5.19 9.97
N VAL A 34 -46.93 6.39 9.68
CA VAL A 34 -45.51 6.73 9.85
C VAL A 34 -45.11 6.73 11.33
N HIS A 35 -45.98 7.21 12.23
CA HIS A 35 -45.72 7.18 13.68
C HIS A 35 -45.87 5.78 14.29
N ALA A 36 -46.85 4.97 13.86
CA ALA A 36 -47.08 3.61 14.37
C ALA A 36 -45.96 2.63 13.96
N ASN A 37 -45.37 2.80 12.78
CA ASN A 37 -44.30 1.92 12.30
C ASN A 37 -42.92 2.24 12.93
N SER A 38 -42.72 3.45 13.45
CA SER A 38 -41.45 3.89 14.06
C SER A 38 -41.05 3.12 15.33
N ALA A 39 -42.01 2.46 15.98
CA ALA A 39 -41.84 1.66 17.19
C ALA A 39 -41.83 0.14 16.94
N SER A 40 -41.83 -0.31 15.67
CA SER A 40 -41.72 -1.73 15.34
C SER A 40 -40.38 -2.29 15.86
N PRO A 41 -40.38 -3.42 16.59
CA PRO A 41 -39.14 -4.08 17.02
C PRO A 41 -38.18 -4.37 15.85
N VAL A 42 -38.74 -4.61 14.65
CA VAL A 42 -37.95 -4.80 13.43
C VAL A 42 -37.27 -3.50 13.02
N ILE A 43 -38.00 -2.37 12.95
CA ILE A 43 -37.42 -1.08 12.58
C ILE A 43 -36.38 -0.61 13.62
N ALA A 44 -36.63 -0.89 14.91
CA ALA A 44 -35.64 -0.65 15.97
C ALA A 44 -34.36 -1.49 15.77
N ALA A 45 -34.49 -2.77 15.43
CA ALA A 45 -33.34 -3.62 15.12
C ALA A 45 -32.55 -3.13 13.89
N PHE A 46 -33.24 -2.73 12.82
CA PHE A 46 -32.59 -2.16 11.64
C PHE A 46 -31.87 -0.84 11.91
N LYS A 47 -32.35 -0.01 12.86
CA LYS A 47 -31.62 1.18 13.30
C LYS A 47 -30.31 0.82 14.03
N VAL A 48 -30.31 -0.23 14.85
CA VAL A 48 -29.08 -0.73 15.49
C VAL A 48 -28.10 -1.25 14.44
N PHE A 49 -28.57 -2.07 13.50
CA PHE A 49 -27.72 -2.57 12.40
C PHE A 49 -27.17 -1.44 11.53
N GLN A 50 -27.98 -0.43 11.24
CA GLN A 50 -27.52 0.75 10.51
C GLN A 50 -26.37 1.43 11.25
N GLN A 51 -26.53 1.71 12.56
CA GLN A 51 -25.48 2.36 13.36
C GLN A 51 -24.18 1.55 13.40
N GLU A 52 -24.29 0.23 13.52
CA GLU A 52 -23.13 -0.68 13.51
C GLU A 52 -22.41 -0.65 12.15
N LEU A 53 -23.18 -0.74 11.04
CA LEU A 53 -22.64 -0.68 9.69
C LEU A 53 -21.99 0.67 9.39
N ASP A 54 -22.65 1.78 9.73
CA ASP A 54 -22.15 3.13 9.52
C ASP A 54 -20.84 3.35 10.31
N THR A 55 -20.81 2.94 11.58
CA THR A 55 -19.59 3.01 12.41
C THR A 55 -18.44 2.22 11.80
N ARG A 56 -18.73 1.01 11.28
CA ARG A 56 -17.74 0.17 10.61
C ARG A 56 -17.25 0.79 9.30
N HIS A 57 -18.14 1.36 8.50
CA HIS A 57 -17.80 2.04 7.25
C HIS A 57 -16.93 3.27 7.51
N ASP A 58 -17.29 4.09 8.49
CA ASP A 58 -16.51 5.27 8.86
C ASP A 58 -15.09 4.88 9.32
N LYS A 59 -14.96 3.79 10.10
CA LYS A 59 -13.66 3.25 10.49
C LYS A 59 -12.85 2.76 9.29
N HIS A 60 -13.49 2.01 8.38
CA HIS A 60 -12.84 1.55 7.14
C HIS A 60 -12.28 2.72 6.32
N GLU A 61 -13.06 3.79 6.14
CA GLU A 61 -12.62 4.98 5.40
C GLU A 61 -11.46 5.72 6.08
N ARG A 62 -11.45 5.79 7.42
CA ARG A 62 -10.30 6.34 8.16
C ARG A 62 -9.04 5.50 7.95
N LEU A 63 -9.15 4.17 8.02
CA LEU A 63 -8.04 3.25 7.76
C LEU A 63 -7.50 3.38 6.32
N VAL A 64 -8.39 3.49 5.32
CA VAL A 64 -8.00 3.71 3.91
C VAL A 64 -7.20 4.99 3.74
N LYS A 65 -7.60 6.09 4.40
CA LYS A 65 -6.86 7.36 4.36
C LYS A 65 -5.45 7.22 4.95
N ILE A 66 -5.33 6.63 6.15
CA ILE A 66 -4.02 6.43 6.79
C ILE A 66 -3.13 5.52 5.94
N SER A 67 -3.69 4.42 5.40
CA SER A 67 -3.02 3.49 4.49
C SER A 67 -2.49 4.18 3.22
N ARG A 68 -3.27 5.10 2.65
CA ARG A 68 -2.85 5.87 1.48
C ARG A 68 -1.64 6.74 1.80
N ASP A 69 -1.62 7.39 2.95
CA ASP A 69 -0.50 8.20 3.40
C ASP A 69 0.76 7.35 3.68
N VAL A 70 0.59 6.18 4.30
CA VAL A 70 1.67 5.18 4.48
C VAL A 70 2.26 4.78 3.13
N THR A 71 1.42 4.52 2.12
CA THR A 71 1.86 4.17 0.77
C THR A 71 2.68 5.30 0.14
N ILE A 72 2.17 6.53 0.17
CA ILE A 72 2.82 7.68 -0.45
C ILE A 72 4.19 7.94 0.17
N GLU A 73 4.28 7.95 1.49
CA GLU A 73 5.54 8.22 2.20
C GLU A 73 6.55 7.07 2.06
N SER A 74 6.10 5.82 2.01
CA SER A 74 6.97 4.67 1.72
C SER A 74 7.57 4.76 0.32
N LYS A 75 6.78 5.12 -0.70
CA LYS A 75 7.28 5.40 -2.06
C LYS A 75 8.30 6.51 -2.11
N ARG A 76 8.04 7.60 -1.38
CA ARG A 76 8.99 8.73 -1.28
C ARG A 76 10.32 8.28 -0.67
N ALA A 77 10.28 7.40 0.33
CA ALA A 77 11.49 6.80 0.90
C ALA A 77 12.21 5.91 -0.13
N ILE A 78 11.49 5.07 -0.88
CA ILE A 78 12.07 4.23 -1.96
C ILE A 78 12.75 5.09 -3.04
N PHE A 79 12.09 6.15 -3.52
CA PHE A 79 12.69 7.07 -4.49
C PHE A 79 13.94 7.78 -3.95
N LEU A 80 13.94 8.16 -2.67
CA LEU A 80 15.11 8.71 -2.00
C LEU A 80 16.26 7.69 -1.95
N LEU A 81 15.97 6.44 -1.63
CA LEU A 81 16.95 5.36 -1.55
C LEU A 81 17.62 5.07 -2.91
N HIS A 82 16.91 5.21 -4.03
CA HIS A 82 17.53 5.07 -5.35
C HIS A 82 18.61 6.09 -5.66
N ARG A 83 18.67 7.21 -4.94
CA ARG A 83 19.71 8.25 -5.15
C ARG A 83 21.11 7.78 -4.73
N VAL A 84 21.22 6.71 -3.95
CA VAL A 84 22.52 6.18 -3.46
C VAL A 84 23.43 5.70 -4.59
N THR A 85 22.88 5.34 -5.75
CA THR A 85 23.69 4.95 -6.92
C THR A 85 24.38 6.14 -7.54
N SER A 86 23.82 7.35 -7.41
CA SER A 86 24.26 8.55 -8.11
C SER A 86 25.18 9.45 -7.28
N VAL A 87 25.54 9.02 -6.06
CA VAL A 87 26.42 9.78 -5.16
C VAL A 87 27.62 8.95 -4.73
N PRO A 88 28.76 9.60 -4.40
CA PRO A 88 29.92 8.91 -3.81
C PRO A 88 29.57 8.25 -2.48
N ASP A 89 30.36 7.25 -2.07
CA ASP A 89 30.14 6.49 -0.83
C ASP A 89 30.06 7.38 0.42
N ALA A 90 30.82 8.47 0.47
CA ALA A 90 30.81 9.42 1.58
C ALA A 90 29.46 10.15 1.76
N GLU A 91 28.66 10.26 0.70
CA GLU A 91 27.37 10.96 0.70
C GLU A 91 26.17 10.01 0.85
N ARG A 92 26.40 8.69 0.85
CA ARG A 92 25.35 7.70 1.08
C ARG A 92 24.76 7.74 2.51
N PRO A 93 25.54 7.85 3.61
CA PRO A 93 24.98 7.81 4.96
C PRO A 93 23.92 8.89 5.25
N PRO A 94 24.09 10.17 4.84
CA PRO A 94 23.04 11.18 4.97
C PRO A 94 21.72 10.80 4.29
N ILE A 95 21.76 10.25 3.08
CA ILE A 95 20.56 9.80 2.34
C ILE A 95 19.86 8.67 3.11
N LEU A 96 20.63 7.71 3.62
CA LEU A 96 20.09 6.57 4.37
C LEU A 96 19.46 7.02 5.70
N ASN A 97 20.07 7.99 6.39
CA ASN A 97 19.53 8.55 7.63
C ASN A 97 18.27 9.39 7.37
N GLU A 98 18.22 10.14 6.27
CA GLU A 98 17.01 10.84 5.84
C GLU A 98 15.87 9.84 5.53
N ALA A 99 16.16 8.77 4.80
CA ALA A 99 15.20 7.73 4.49
C ALA A 99 14.69 7.03 5.76
N GLU A 100 15.57 6.72 6.71
CA GLU A 100 15.21 6.16 8.01
C GLU A 100 14.29 7.10 8.80
N GLY A 101 14.59 8.40 8.84
CA GLY A 101 13.72 9.40 9.46
C GLY A 101 12.32 9.46 8.83
N LYS A 102 12.22 9.35 7.50
CA LYS A 102 10.92 9.27 6.80
C LYS A 102 10.18 7.99 7.18
N LEU A 103 10.87 6.85 7.22
CA LEU A 103 10.27 5.57 7.59
C LEU A 103 9.84 5.51 9.06
N GLU A 104 10.49 6.26 9.95
CA GLU A 104 9.99 6.48 11.30
C GLU A 104 8.65 7.24 11.29
N GLY A 105 8.53 8.28 10.46
CA GLY A 105 7.25 8.95 10.22
C GLY A 105 6.16 8.04 9.64
N VAL A 106 6.53 7.07 8.80
CA VAL A 106 5.60 6.02 8.32
C VAL A 106 5.20 5.09 9.46
N ARG A 107 6.16 4.66 10.29
CA ARG A 107 5.94 3.83 11.48
C ARG A 107 4.89 4.46 12.39
N GLN A 108 4.97 5.77 12.64
CA GLN A 108 3.97 6.49 13.45
C GLN A 108 2.56 6.43 12.85
N LYS A 109 2.41 6.50 11.52
CA LYS A 109 1.10 6.32 10.86
C LYS A 109 0.58 4.89 11.00
N ILE A 110 1.44 3.88 10.95
CA ILE A 110 1.06 2.50 11.26
C ILE A 110 0.61 2.38 12.73
N GLY A 111 1.21 3.15 13.64
CA GLY A 111 0.73 3.28 15.02
C GLY A 111 -0.70 3.83 15.10
N GLN A 112 -1.09 4.74 14.21
CA GLN A 112 -2.48 5.24 14.11
C GLN A 112 -3.43 4.16 13.61
N ILE A 113 -2.99 3.32 12.65
CA ILE A 113 -3.76 2.12 12.21
C ILE A 113 -3.96 1.17 13.40
N ALA A 114 -2.90 0.91 14.18
CA ALA A 114 -2.96 0.04 15.35
C ALA A 114 -3.96 0.55 16.40
N GLU A 115 -4.00 1.88 16.61
CA GLU A 115 -4.95 2.52 17.52
C GLU A 115 -6.40 2.37 17.02
N GLU A 116 -6.63 2.61 15.74
CA GLU A 116 -7.96 2.55 15.13
C GLU A 116 -8.57 1.14 15.16
N LEU A 117 -7.71 0.11 15.15
CA LEU A 117 -8.05 -1.31 15.22
C LEU A 117 -8.13 -1.86 16.65
N ARG A 118 -7.98 -1.01 17.68
CA ARG A 118 -8.03 -1.46 19.07
C ARG A 118 -9.39 -2.11 19.37
N GLY A 119 -9.34 -3.37 19.82
CA GLY A 119 -10.54 -4.14 20.15
C GLY A 119 -11.31 -4.69 18.93
N GLU A 120 -10.77 -4.54 17.72
CA GLU A 120 -11.37 -5.03 16.48
C GLU A 120 -10.67 -6.29 15.96
N ASP A 121 -11.37 -7.06 15.13
CA ASP A 121 -10.72 -8.10 14.32
C ASP A 121 -9.96 -7.44 13.15
N ILE A 122 -8.64 -7.53 13.18
CA ILE A 122 -7.73 -7.00 12.16
C ILE A 122 -8.09 -7.53 10.76
N PHE A 123 -8.50 -8.79 10.65
CA PHE A 123 -8.81 -9.40 9.36
C PHE A 123 -10.06 -8.81 8.70
N GLN A 124 -11.00 -8.28 9.49
CA GLN A 124 -12.20 -7.62 8.97
C GLN A 124 -11.86 -6.34 8.20
N PHE A 125 -10.82 -5.62 8.63
CA PHE A 125 -10.40 -4.35 8.02
C PHE A 125 -9.13 -4.46 7.17
N HIS A 126 -8.53 -5.65 7.08
CA HIS A 126 -7.24 -5.88 6.42
C HIS A 126 -7.13 -5.25 5.02
N ARG A 127 -8.20 -5.36 4.22
CA ARG A 127 -8.26 -4.77 2.87
C ARG A 127 -8.10 -3.25 2.83
N ALA A 128 -8.41 -2.53 3.91
CA ALA A 128 -8.26 -1.08 3.99
C ALA A 128 -6.78 -0.66 4.02
N PHE A 129 -5.92 -1.46 4.66
CA PHE A 129 -4.56 -1.07 4.97
C PHE A 129 -3.46 -1.95 4.36
N THR A 130 -3.79 -3.14 3.86
CA THR A 130 -2.84 -4.11 3.28
C THR A 130 -1.89 -3.48 2.25
N ALA A 131 -2.39 -2.61 1.36
CA ALA A 131 -1.55 -1.94 0.36
C ALA A 131 -0.47 -1.04 0.98
N GLY A 132 -0.82 -0.24 2.00
CA GLY A 132 0.14 0.58 2.72
C GLY A 132 1.17 -0.25 3.47
N ILE A 133 0.75 -1.35 4.09
CA ILE A 133 1.66 -2.24 4.82
C ILE A 133 2.65 -2.94 3.88
N GLN A 134 2.20 -3.42 2.71
CA GLN A 134 3.08 -4.01 1.70
C GLN A 134 4.14 -3.01 1.22
N GLU A 135 3.73 -1.77 0.95
CA GLU A 135 4.65 -0.70 0.53
C GLU A 135 5.65 -0.33 1.64
N TYR A 136 5.21 -0.35 2.90
CA TYR A 136 6.11 -0.15 4.04
C TYR A 136 7.15 -1.27 4.14
N VAL A 137 6.72 -2.54 3.99
CA VAL A 137 7.62 -3.70 3.96
C VAL A 137 8.66 -3.56 2.85
N GLU A 138 8.22 -3.20 1.64
CA GLU A 138 9.10 -2.94 0.50
C GLU A 138 10.15 -1.85 0.84
N ALA A 139 9.72 -0.73 1.43
CA ALA A 139 10.62 0.37 1.75
C ALA A 139 11.64 0.03 2.86
N VAL A 140 11.21 -0.60 3.96
CA VAL A 140 12.12 -0.97 5.06
C VAL A 140 13.08 -2.08 4.67
N SER A 141 12.63 -3.03 3.85
CA SER A 141 13.47 -4.09 3.33
C SER A 141 14.49 -3.56 2.32
N PHE A 142 14.11 -2.58 1.50
CA PHE A 142 15.04 -1.92 0.58
C PHE A 142 16.13 -1.14 1.31
N LEU A 143 15.75 -0.33 2.32
CA LEU A 143 16.71 0.35 3.20
C LEU A 143 17.65 -0.67 3.87
N HIS A 144 17.10 -1.75 4.42
CA HIS A 144 17.89 -2.78 5.09
C HIS A 144 18.88 -3.45 4.13
N TYR A 145 18.47 -3.80 2.92
CA TYR A 145 19.36 -4.36 1.91
C TYR A 145 20.50 -3.40 1.54
N ILE A 146 20.20 -2.11 1.37
CA ILE A 146 21.22 -1.11 1.05
C ILE A 146 22.26 -0.98 2.17
N ARG A 147 21.86 -1.14 3.43
CA ARG A 147 22.77 -1.09 4.59
C ARG A 147 23.53 -2.38 4.86
N HIS A 148 22.86 -3.52 4.73
CA HIS A 148 23.34 -4.80 5.29
C HIS A 148 23.54 -5.90 4.26
N ARG A 149 23.11 -5.70 3.00
CA ARG A 149 23.14 -6.71 1.93
C ARG A 149 22.40 -8.01 2.30
N GLY A 150 21.35 -7.88 3.10
CA GLY A 150 20.49 -8.99 3.55
C GLY A 150 19.02 -8.65 3.47
N LEU A 151 18.17 -9.65 3.75
CA LEU A 151 16.73 -9.49 3.84
C LEU A 151 16.35 -9.32 5.32
N ILE A 152 15.65 -8.23 5.65
CA ILE A 152 15.06 -8.06 6.98
C ILE A 152 13.94 -9.08 7.20
N SER A 153 13.95 -9.75 8.35
CA SER A 153 12.92 -10.74 8.70
C SER A 153 11.59 -10.09 9.08
N LEU A 154 10.51 -10.87 9.02
CA LEU A 154 9.18 -10.44 9.47
C LEU A 154 9.20 -10.08 10.97
N GLU A 155 9.92 -10.86 11.76
CA GLU A 155 10.08 -10.68 13.19
C GLU A 155 10.78 -9.35 13.51
N GLU A 156 11.85 -9.01 12.77
CA GLU A 156 12.54 -7.73 12.92
C GLU A 156 11.65 -6.53 12.54
N ILE A 157 10.79 -6.67 11.52
CA ILE A 157 9.81 -5.64 11.17
C ILE A 157 8.80 -5.49 12.32
N ASN A 158 8.18 -6.59 12.76
CA ASN A 158 7.14 -6.55 13.80
C ASN A 158 7.67 -6.07 15.15
N ALA A 159 8.93 -6.37 15.49
CA ALA A 159 9.58 -5.85 16.69
C ALA A 159 9.67 -4.32 16.72
N ARG A 160 9.67 -3.65 15.55
CA ARG A 160 9.68 -2.18 15.44
C ARG A 160 8.27 -1.58 15.52
N LEU A 161 7.23 -2.38 15.32
CA LEU A 161 5.83 -1.94 15.31
C LEU A 161 5.17 -2.08 16.69
N VAL A 162 5.92 -1.68 17.71
CA VAL A 162 5.48 -1.53 19.09
C VAL A 162 5.49 -0.05 19.45
N PHE A 163 4.37 0.43 19.99
CA PHE A 163 4.12 1.83 20.28
C PHE A 163 3.74 1.98 21.76
N MET A 164 4.46 2.83 22.48
CA MET A 164 4.11 3.20 23.85
C MET A 164 3.38 4.53 23.83
N LYS A 165 2.17 4.57 24.38
CA LYS A 165 1.42 5.82 24.54
C LYS A 165 1.28 6.11 26.03
N ALA A 166 1.83 7.23 26.46
CA ALA A 166 1.48 7.81 27.75
C ALA A 166 0.12 8.47 27.59
N GLU A 167 -0.82 8.15 28.48
CA GLU A 167 -2.04 8.96 28.60
C GLU A 167 -1.61 10.34 29.10
N ASN A 168 -1.88 11.38 28.32
CA ASN A 168 -1.92 12.72 28.89
C ASN A 168 -3.18 12.75 29.76
N PRO A 169 -3.07 12.96 31.08
CA PRO A 169 -4.26 13.07 31.91
C PRO A 169 -5.05 14.28 31.44
N ASP A 170 -6.31 14.07 31.05
CA ASP A 170 -7.24 15.17 30.85
C ASP A 170 -7.34 15.96 32.18
N PRO A 171 -7.23 17.30 32.18
CA PRO A 171 -7.23 18.08 33.41
C PRO A 171 -8.57 18.12 34.17
N LYS A 172 -9.53 17.22 33.88
CA LYS A 172 -10.91 17.32 34.37
C LYS A 172 -11.44 16.16 35.21
N ASP A 173 -10.74 15.04 35.31
CA ASP A 173 -11.20 13.92 36.15
C ASP A 173 -10.30 13.74 37.37
N SER A 174 -10.49 14.63 38.34
CA SER A 174 -10.03 14.44 39.71
C SER A 174 -11.03 13.58 40.49
N ALA A 175 -10.67 12.33 40.75
CA ALA A 175 -10.84 11.56 41.98
C ALA A 175 -11.07 10.06 41.68
N GLU A 176 -10.12 9.23 42.14
CA GLU A 176 -10.22 7.77 42.28
C GLU A 176 -10.25 6.92 41.00
N ALA A 177 -9.10 6.76 40.34
CA ALA A 177 -8.86 5.61 39.46
C ALA A 177 -7.37 5.19 39.45
N ALA A 178 -7.15 3.90 39.22
CA ALA A 178 -5.92 3.09 39.27
C ALA A 178 -4.66 3.73 38.60
N PRO A 179 -3.43 3.26 38.90
CA PRO A 179 -2.22 3.91 38.39
C PRO A 179 -2.24 3.97 36.86
N SER A 180 -2.14 5.19 36.32
CA SER A 180 -2.12 5.49 34.88
C SER A 180 -1.09 4.61 34.18
N GLY A 181 -1.57 3.52 33.59
CA GLY A 181 -0.75 2.55 32.89
C GLY A 181 -0.49 3.05 31.48
N ALA A 182 0.79 3.20 31.12
CA ALA A 182 1.15 3.37 29.72
C ALA A 182 0.56 2.19 28.92
N HIS A 183 -0.29 2.48 27.94
CA HIS A 183 -0.87 1.44 27.10
C HIS A 183 0.08 1.14 25.94
N VAL A 184 0.40 -0.15 25.77
CA VAL A 184 1.23 -0.65 24.68
C VAL A 184 0.33 -1.03 23.52
N LEU A 185 0.56 -0.42 22.36
CA LEU A 185 -0.09 -0.76 21.10
C LEU A 185 0.90 -1.53 20.24
N THR A 186 0.43 -2.59 19.59
CA THR A 186 1.25 -3.40 18.70
C THR A 186 0.54 -3.61 17.37
N PHE A 187 1.27 -3.52 16.27
CA PHE A 187 0.79 -3.93 14.96
C PHE A 187 1.61 -5.13 14.48
N GLN A 188 0.94 -6.12 13.88
CA GLN A 188 1.59 -7.31 13.33
C GLN A 188 1.36 -7.36 11.82
N VAL A 189 2.43 -7.25 11.06
CA VAL A 189 2.43 -7.51 9.62
C VAL A 189 2.12 -8.98 9.38
N THR A 190 1.20 -9.25 8.46
CA THR A 190 0.86 -10.64 8.12
C THR A 190 1.95 -11.27 7.25
N PRO A 191 2.15 -12.60 7.30
CA PRO A 191 3.08 -13.27 6.39
C PRO A 191 2.77 -13.02 4.92
N ALA A 192 1.49 -12.86 4.56
CA ALA A 192 1.08 -12.55 3.20
C ALA A 192 1.51 -11.13 2.78
N ASP A 193 1.29 -10.12 3.62
CA ASP A 193 1.75 -8.74 3.33
C ASP A 193 3.27 -8.67 3.23
N TYR A 194 3.97 -9.41 4.09
CA TYR A 194 5.43 -9.51 4.04
C TYR A 194 5.91 -10.09 2.71
N LEU A 195 5.37 -11.25 2.31
CA LEU A 195 5.74 -11.89 1.03
C LEU A 195 5.42 -10.99 -0.17
N LEU A 196 4.28 -10.30 -0.16
CA LEU A 196 3.91 -9.40 -1.25
C LEU A 196 4.82 -8.17 -1.33
N GLY A 197 5.16 -7.55 -0.19
CA GLY A 197 6.12 -6.44 -0.13
C GLY A 197 7.54 -6.86 -0.53
N VAL A 198 8.00 -8.04 -0.11
CA VAL A 198 9.31 -8.58 -0.54
C VAL A 198 9.31 -8.94 -2.02
N ALA A 199 8.18 -9.35 -2.59
CA ALA A 199 8.10 -9.57 -4.02
C ALA A 199 8.26 -8.26 -4.80
N ASP A 200 7.65 -7.17 -4.33
CA ASP A 200 7.78 -5.84 -4.96
C ASP A 200 9.19 -5.24 -4.79
N LEU A 201 9.83 -5.46 -3.63
CA LEU A 201 11.24 -5.14 -3.39
C LEU A 201 12.15 -5.64 -4.53
N THR A 202 11.88 -6.80 -5.11
CA THR A 202 12.73 -7.36 -6.17
C THR A 202 12.75 -6.49 -7.45
N GLY A 203 11.67 -5.75 -7.70
CA GLY A 203 11.61 -4.74 -8.75
C GLY A 203 12.50 -3.53 -8.44
N GLU A 204 12.52 -3.08 -7.18
CA GLU A 204 13.40 -1.98 -6.75
C GLU A 204 14.87 -2.41 -6.73
N LEU A 205 15.18 -3.63 -6.33
CA LEU A 205 16.53 -4.19 -6.40
C LEU A 205 17.04 -4.33 -7.85
N MET A 206 16.15 -4.73 -8.77
CA MET A 206 16.45 -4.72 -10.21
C MET A 206 16.76 -3.30 -10.69
N ARG A 207 15.95 -2.30 -10.32
CA ARG A 207 16.23 -0.89 -10.68
C ARG A 207 17.57 -0.42 -10.11
N LEU A 208 17.86 -0.75 -8.84
CA LEU A 208 19.13 -0.45 -8.19
C LEU A 208 20.31 -1.06 -8.97
N CYS A 209 20.17 -2.33 -9.39
CA CYS A 209 21.19 -3.01 -10.20
C CYS A 209 21.48 -2.24 -11.49
N ILE A 210 20.45 -1.95 -12.29
CA ILE A 210 20.64 -1.25 -13.57
C ILE A 210 21.19 0.17 -13.36
N GLY A 211 20.72 0.89 -12.34
CA GLY A 211 21.25 2.19 -11.97
C GLY A 211 22.73 2.14 -11.59
N SER A 212 23.15 1.11 -10.83
CA SER A 212 24.56 0.92 -10.46
C SER A 212 25.44 0.63 -11.69
N VAL A 213 25.00 -0.22 -12.61
CA VAL A 213 25.70 -0.50 -13.88
C VAL A 213 25.86 0.77 -14.71
N GLY A 214 24.81 1.58 -14.82
CA GLY A 214 24.84 2.84 -15.56
C GLY A 214 25.87 3.84 -15.04
N ASN A 215 26.17 3.79 -13.73
CA ASN A 215 27.17 4.62 -13.09
C ASN A 215 28.56 3.95 -13.00
N GLY A 216 28.77 2.83 -13.70
CA GLY A 216 30.06 2.15 -13.78
C GLY A 216 30.39 1.20 -12.62
N ASP A 217 29.43 0.91 -11.73
CA ASP A 217 29.61 -0.08 -10.67
C ASP A 217 29.58 -1.50 -11.26
N ILE A 218 30.68 -2.23 -11.05
CA ILE A 218 30.86 -3.60 -11.55
C ILE A 218 30.72 -4.67 -10.46
N ASP A 219 30.57 -4.29 -9.19
CA ASP A 219 30.53 -5.21 -8.05
C ASP A 219 29.10 -5.39 -7.52
N THR A 220 28.36 -4.30 -7.34
CA THR A 220 26.97 -4.30 -6.85
C THR A 220 26.04 -5.21 -7.66
N PRO A 221 26.10 -5.26 -9.01
CA PRO A 221 25.25 -6.13 -9.82
C PRO A 221 25.37 -7.62 -9.47
N PHE A 222 26.58 -8.12 -9.24
CA PHE A 222 26.79 -9.54 -8.93
C PHE A 222 26.29 -9.89 -7.52
N GLN A 223 26.47 -8.98 -6.55
CA GLN A 223 25.92 -9.14 -5.20
C GLN A 223 24.38 -9.18 -5.24
N LEU A 224 23.77 -8.24 -5.97
CA LEU A 224 22.32 -8.19 -6.21
C LEU A 224 21.81 -9.45 -6.89
N SER A 225 22.50 -9.95 -7.92
CA SER A 225 22.13 -11.17 -8.63
C SER A 225 22.09 -12.38 -7.69
N GLN A 226 23.10 -12.54 -6.83
CA GLN A 226 23.12 -13.61 -5.83
C GLN A 226 21.94 -13.50 -4.86
N PHE A 227 21.68 -12.30 -4.35
CA PHE A 227 20.57 -12.07 -3.43
C PHE A 227 19.20 -12.31 -4.07
N LEU A 228 18.98 -11.85 -5.30
CA LEU A 228 17.72 -12.08 -6.04
C LEU A 228 17.49 -13.56 -6.35
N ARG A 229 18.54 -14.34 -6.64
CA ARG A 229 18.43 -15.80 -6.78
C ARG A 229 17.93 -16.44 -5.49
N GLN A 230 18.49 -16.07 -4.34
CA GLN A 230 18.06 -16.60 -3.04
C GLN A 230 16.59 -16.27 -2.76
N ILE A 231 16.15 -15.05 -3.07
CA ILE A 231 14.73 -14.68 -2.95
C ILE A 231 13.88 -15.53 -3.91
N HIS A 232 14.25 -15.61 -5.20
CA HIS A 232 13.54 -16.42 -6.18
C HIS A 232 13.40 -17.88 -5.76
N ASP A 233 14.46 -18.47 -5.23
CA ASP A 233 14.47 -19.86 -4.77
C ASP A 233 13.55 -20.03 -3.55
N GLY A 234 13.53 -19.06 -2.63
CA GLY A 234 12.58 -19.02 -1.52
C GLY A 234 11.12 -18.95 -1.97
N PHE A 235 10.78 -18.07 -2.93
CA PHE A 235 9.42 -18.00 -3.49
C PHE A 235 9.07 -19.26 -4.28
N SER A 236 10.02 -19.85 -5.01
CA SER A 236 9.83 -21.11 -5.73
C SER A 236 9.61 -22.29 -4.79
N TYR A 237 10.26 -22.29 -3.62
CA TYR A 237 10.06 -23.28 -2.57
C TYR A 237 8.65 -23.22 -1.97
N ILE A 238 8.10 -22.01 -1.76
CA ILE A 238 6.69 -21.84 -1.34
C ILE A 238 5.75 -22.36 -2.43
N GLY A 239 6.04 -22.07 -3.70
CA GLY A 239 5.31 -22.59 -4.85
C GLY A 239 3.80 -22.33 -4.75
N ASN A 240 3.01 -23.38 -5.01
CA ASN A 240 1.55 -23.31 -5.02
C ASN A 240 0.90 -23.45 -3.63
N THR A 241 1.70 -23.54 -2.56
CA THR A 241 1.19 -23.64 -1.19
C THR A 241 0.87 -22.27 -0.59
N GLY A 242 1.38 -21.19 -1.19
CA GLY A 242 1.10 -19.81 -0.78
C GLY A 242 -0.21 -19.24 -1.36
N PRO A 243 -0.59 -18.02 -0.91
CA PRO A 243 -1.72 -17.29 -1.49
C PRO A 243 -1.56 -17.09 -3.01
N TYR A 244 -2.69 -17.03 -3.73
CA TYR A 244 -2.70 -16.86 -5.18
C TYR A 244 -1.95 -15.60 -5.63
N GLU A 245 -2.05 -14.53 -4.85
CA GLU A 245 -1.37 -13.25 -5.10
C GLU A 245 0.15 -13.40 -5.12
N VAL A 246 0.71 -14.24 -4.24
CA VAL A 246 2.14 -14.55 -4.18
C VAL A 246 2.58 -15.31 -5.44
N SER A 247 1.76 -16.26 -5.89
CA SER A 247 2.01 -17.00 -7.13
C SER A 247 2.05 -16.09 -8.37
N LYS A 248 1.19 -15.06 -8.41
CA LYS A 248 1.19 -14.06 -9.49
C LYS A 248 2.49 -13.24 -9.50
N LYS A 249 3.00 -12.87 -8.33
CA LYS A 249 4.24 -12.09 -8.20
C LYS A 249 5.49 -12.88 -8.63
N LEU A 250 5.47 -14.21 -8.56
CA LEU A 250 6.58 -15.06 -9.02
C LEU A 250 6.94 -14.82 -10.49
N HIS A 251 5.96 -14.51 -11.34
CA HIS A 251 6.21 -14.18 -12.74
C HIS A 251 7.05 -12.89 -12.88
N THR A 252 6.63 -11.80 -12.21
CA THR A 252 7.35 -10.53 -12.22
C THR A 252 8.73 -10.66 -11.57
N LEU A 253 8.84 -11.44 -10.49
CA LEU A 253 10.11 -11.77 -9.86
C LEU A 253 11.10 -12.42 -10.83
N ARG A 254 10.65 -13.40 -11.62
CA ARG A 254 11.50 -14.05 -12.65
C ARG A 254 11.97 -13.06 -13.71
N GLN A 255 11.11 -12.12 -14.12
CA GLN A 255 11.50 -11.07 -15.05
C GLN A 255 12.54 -10.13 -14.45
N SER A 256 12.38 -9.73 -13.18
CA SER A 256 13.36 -8.91 -12.46
C SER A 256 14.71 -9.63 -12.34
N LEU A 257 14.69 -10.91 -11.98
CA LEU A 257 15.90 -11.74 -11.90
C LEU A 257 16.60 -11.85 -13.26
N GLY A 258 15.87 -12.17 -14.32
CA GLY A 258 16.45 -12.29 -15.67
C GLY A 258 17.18 -11.02 -16.11
N LYS A 259 16.58 -9.84 -15.88
CA LYS A 259 17.22 -8.56 -16.21
C LYS A 259 18.52 -8.31 -15.43
N VAL A 260 18.56 -8.72 -14.16
CA VAL A 260 19.76 -8.59 -13.32
C VAL A 260 20.84 -9.58 -13.76
N GLU A 261 20.47 -10.82 -14.10
CA GLU A 261 21.40 -11.82 -14.62
C GLU A 261 21.98 -11.42 -15.98
N ASP A 262 21.15 -10.88 -16.88
CA ASP A 262 21.58 -10.35 -18.18
C ASP A 262 22.58 -9.19 -18.02
N ALA A 263 22.34 -8.30 -17.05
CA ALA A 263 23.28 -7.22 -16.74
C ALA A 263 24.63 -7.77 -16.23
N CYS A 264 24.61 -8.76 -15.34
CA CYS A 264 25.82 -9.41 -14.84
C CYS A 264 26.58 -10.15 -15.96
N TYR A 265 25.85 -10.84 -16.85
CA TYR A 265 26.41 -11.51 -18.01
C TYR A 265 27.12 -10.50 -18.93
N ALA A 266 26.44 -9.40 -19.27
CA ALA A 266 27.00 -8.37 -20.13
C ALA A 266 28.27 -7.73 -19.53
N LEU A 267 28.29 -7.49 -18.21
CA LEU A 267 29.47 -7.00 -17.51
C LEU A 267 30.62 -8.01 -17.55
N ARG A 268 30.34 -9.31 -17.35
CA ARG A 268 31.36 -10.36 -17.36
C ARG A 268 32.00 -10.49 -18.74
N VAL A 269 31.21 -10.52 -19.81
CA VAL A 269 31.71 -10.64 -21.18
C VAL A 269 32.58 -9.44 -21.53
N ARG A 270 32.04 -8.22 -21.39
CA ARG A 270 32.79 -6.98 -21.72
C ARG A 270 34.04 -6.80 -20.86
N GLY A 271 33.95 -7.11 -19.56
CA GLY A 271 35.08 -7.03 -18.63
C GLY A 271 36.17 -8.07 -18.87
N SER A 272 35.88 -9.11 -19.65
CA SER A 272 36.85 -10.14 -20.05
C SER A 272 37.47 -9.87 -21.43
N GLU A 273 36.86 -8.99 -22.24
CA GLU A 273 37.32 -8.62 -23.58
C GLU A 273 38.19 -7.35 -23.60
N ILE A 274 37.96 -6.41 -22.68
CA ILE A 274 38.63 -5.10 -22.65
C ILE A 274 39.46 -4.96 -21.35
N PRO A 275 40.75 -4.55 -21.40
CA PRO A 275 41.57 -4.33 -20.22
C PRO A 275 40.88 -3.40 -19.21
N LYS A 276 40.91 -3.74 -17.92
CA LYS A 276 40.15 -3.08 -16.84
C LYS A 276 40.23 -1.55 -16.82
N HIS A 277 41.33 -0.95 -17.31
CA HIS A 277 41.52 0.50 -17.37
C HIS A 277 40.74 1.21 -18.49
N MET A 278 40.22 0.49 -19.48
CA MET A 278 39.48 1.04 -20.65
C MET A 278 37.96 0.82 -20.54
N LEU A 279 37.47 0.17 -19.48
CA LEU A 279 36.04 -0.13 -19.32
C LEU A 279 35.20 1.11 -18.98
N ALA A 280 35.75 2.05 -18.20
CA ALA A 280 35.06 3.28 -17.84
C ALA A 280 34.70 4.12 -19.08
N ASP A 281 35.59 4.18 -20.06
CA ASP A 281 35.40 4.98 -21.28
C ASP A 281 34.31 4.43 -22.20
N VAL A 282 34.11 3.11 -22.25
CA VAL A 282 33.09 2.48 -23.11
C VAL A 282 31.68 2.73 -22.60
N PHE A 283 31.47 2.81 -21.28
CA PHE A 283 30.17 3.15 -20.70
C PHE A 283 29.91 4.66 -20.74
N CYS A 284 30.92 5.52 -20.53
CA CYS A 284 30.79 6.98 -20.69
C CYS A 284 30.54 7.43 -22.15
N SER A 285 31.09 6.70 -23.14
CA SER A 285 30.90 7.04 -24.56
C SER A 285 29.46 6.84 -25.04
N ARG A 286 28.69 5.94 -24.41
CA ARG A 286 27.29 5.68 -24.79
C ARG A 286 26.32 6.74 -24.26
N THR A 287 26.62 7.35 -23.12
CA THR A 287 25.84 8.48 -22.58
C THR A 287 26.01 9.74 -23.44
N ALA A 288 27.19 9.98 -24.03
CA ALA A 288 27.39 11.13 -24.93
C ALA A 288 26.64 10.97 -26.28
N HIS A 289 26.48 9.73 -26.77
CA HIS A 289 25.83 9.48 -28.05
C HIS A 289 24.30 9.52 -28.01
N LEU A 290 23.67 9.38 -26.83
CA LEU A 290 22.22 9.42 -26.69
C LEU A 290 21.64 10.85 -26.58
N ASP A 291 22.46 11.82 -26.18
CA ASP A 291 22.03 13.24 -26.05
C ASP A 291 22.15 14.04 -27.36
N THR A 292 22.67 13.45 -28.45
CA THR A 292 22.93 14.20 -29.70
C THR A 292 21.91 13.92 -30.82
N GLU A 293 20.97 12.98 -30.64
CA GLU A 293 20.01 12.60 -31.70
C GLU A 293 18.55 13.08 -31.50
N GLU A 294 18.25 13.92 -30.50
CA GLU A 294 16.98 14.65 -30.42
C GLU A 294 17.18 16.14 -30.69
N GLY A 295 17.38 16.48 -31.98
CA GLY A 295 17.25 17.85 -32.42
C GLY A 295 17.95 18.12 -33.73
N VAL A 296 17.30 17.84 -34.86
CA VAL A 296 17.29 18.66 -36.09
C VAL A 296 16.17 18.13 -37.02
N VAL A 297 15.16 18.98 -37.22
CA VAL A 297 14.16 19.12 -38.31
C VAL A 297 13.36 17.89 -38.75
#